data_AF-A0A3A4A2W4-F1
#
_entry.id   AF-A0A3A4A2W4-F1
#
_cell.length_a   1.000
_cell.length_b   1.000
_cell.length_c   1.000
_cell.angle_alpha   90.00
_cell.angle_beta   90.00
_cell.angle_gamma   90.00
#
_symmetry.space_group_name_H-M   'P 1'
#
loop_
_entity.id
_entity.type
_entity.pdbx_description
1 polymer ?
#
loop_
_entity_poly.entity_id
_entity_poly.type
_entity_poly.pdbx_seq_one_letter_code
_entity_poly.pdbx_strand_id
1 'polypeptide(L)'
;MSRPSPPSSAKLIQLLDLGVETLEAYGRAELAAEDCEVIPAKGLSDEALTELGFTLGPVDPVDPLFREATLPRGWQRRLDPEDSRSVLVYDRAGQRRLRLWYKAAPYDRDARISIEYRP
;
A
#
# COMPACT_ATOMS: atom_id res chain seq x y z
N MET A 1 -17.59 -13.74 6.01
CA MET A 1 -16.12 -13.63 6.01
C MET A 1 -15.81 -12.15 6.13
N SER A 2 -15.31 -11.70 7.27
CA SER A 2 -15.03 -10.28 7.51
C SER A 2 -13.84 -9.84 6.68
N ARG A 3 -14.00 -8.75 5.93
CA ARG A 3 -12.96 -8.14 5.09
C ARG A 3 -11.90 -7.51 6.00
N PRO A 4 -10.59 -7.65 5.73
CA PRO A 4 -9.59 -6.86 6.42
C PRO A 4 -9.85 -5.38 6.13
N SER A 5 -10.07 -4.61 7.19
CA SER A 5 -10.29 -3.17 7.12
C SER A 5 -8.95 -2.45 6.96
N PRO A 6 -8.91 -1.22 6.41
CA PRO A 6 -7.73 -0.35 6.52
C PRO A 6 -7.28 -0.25 7.99
N PRO A 7 -6.02 0.15 8.27
CA PRO A 7 -5.45 0.13 9.62
C PRO A 7 -6.43 0.78 10.62
N SER A 8 -6.94 -0.02 11.54
CA SER A 8 -7.97 0.40 12.50
C SER A 8 -7.53 1.65 13.23
N SER A 9 -8.36 2.71 13.18
CA SER A 9 -8.07 4.01 13.81
C SER A 9 -7.73 3.89 15.30
N ALA A 10 -8.26 2.88 16.00
CA ALA A 10 -7.97 2.62 17.41
C ALA A 10 -6.50 2.20 17.65
N LYS A 11 -5.89 1.48 16.71
CA LYS A 11 -4.49 1.03 16.84
C LYS A 11 -3.51 2.13 16.43
N LEU A 12 -3.89 2.97 15.46
CA LEU A 12 -3.13 4.17 15.10
C LEU A 12 -3.01 5.17 16.26
N ILE A 13 -4.06 5.29 17.10
CA ILE A 13 -4.04 6.18 18.27
C ILE A 13 -3.01 5.72 19.33
N GLN A 14 -2.93 4.41 19.62
CA GLN A 14 -1.95 3.88 20.59
C GLN A 14 -0.50 4.02 20.12
N LEU A 15 -0.28 4.01 18.81
CA LEU A 15 1.05 4.11 18.22
C LEU A 15 1.57 5.56 18.13
N LEU A 16 0.70 6.56 18.25
CA LEU A 16 1.11 7.98 18.26
C LEU A 16 2.08 8.29 19.40
N ASP A 17 1.87 7.69 20.57
CA ASP A 17 2.75 7.85 21.75
C ASP A 17 4.11 7.16 21.57
N LEU A 18 4.25 6.27 20.59
CA LEU A 18 5.47 5.52 20.29
C LEU A 18 6.32 6.14 19.16
N GLY A 19 5.91 7.30 18.64
CA GLY A 19 6.63 8.05 17.62
C GLY A 19 6.32 7.66 16.17
N VAL A 20 6.68 8.57 15.26
CA VAL A 20 6.35 8.48 13.83
C VAL A 20 6.96 7.25 13.17
N GLU A 21 8.16 6.83 13.55
CA GLU A 21 8.82 5.65 12.98
C GLU A 21 8.01 4.36 13.25
N THR A 22 7.42 4.24 14.43
CA THR A 22 6.57 3.10 14.80
C THR A 22 5.28 3.10 13.98
N LEU A 23 4.68 4.27 13.76
CA LEU A 23 3.51 4.43 12.90
C LEU A 23 3.82 4.08 11.44
N GLU A 24 4.95 4.54 10.92
CA GLU A 24 5.39 4.24 9.55
C GLU A 24 5.66 2.73 9.37
N ALA A 25 6.35 2.10 10.32
CA ALA A 25 6.60 0.66 10.29
C ALA A 25 5.29 -0.15 10.34
N TYR A 26 4.34 0.24 11.20
CA TYR A 26 3.04 -0.41 11.29
C TYR A 26 2.23 -0.26 10.01
N GLY A 27 2.09 0.96 9.51
CA GLY A 27 1.35 1.24 8.28
C GLY A 27 1.92 0.50 7.07
N ARG A 28 3.25 0.41 6.97
CA ARG A 28 3.91 -0.38 5.92
C ARG A 28 3.64 -1.88 6.06
N ALA A 29 3.65 -2.42 7.28
CA ALA A 29 3.37 -3.83 7.52
C ALA A 29 1.95 -4.21 7.09
N GLU A 30 0.96 -3.37 7.41
CA GLU A 30 -0.44 -3.55 6.98
C GLU A 30 -0.55 -3.46 5.45
N LEU A 31 0.14 -2.51 4.82
CA LEU A 31 0.15 -2.40 3.35
C LEU A 31 0.84 -3.59 2.67
N ALA A 32 1.77 -4.26 3.35
CA ALA A 32 2.47 -5.44 2.84
C ALA A 32 1.74 -6.76 3.12
N ALA A 33 0.67 -6.75 3.92
CA ALA A 33 -0.10 -7.95 4.25
C ALA A 33 -0.68 -8.61 3.00
N GLU A 34 -0.74 -9.94 3.01
CA GLU A 34 -1.20 -10.74 1.86
C GLU A 34 -2.68 -10.50 1.54
N ASP A 35 -3.49 -10.24 2.57
CA ASP A 35 -4.92 -9.99 2.48
C ASP A 35 -5.26 -8.50 2.36
N CYS A 36 -4.29 -7.61 2.23
CA CYS A 36 -4.55 -6.19 2.03
C CYS A 36 -5.16 -5.96 0.64
N GLU A 37 -6.36 -5.40 0.58
CA GLU A 37 -7.10 -5.14 -0.67
C GLU A 37 -7.09 -3.66 -1.05
N VAL A 38 -6.07 -2.91 -0.61
CA VAL A 38 -5.92 -1.49 -0.99
C VAL A 38 -4.58 -1.18 -1.63
N ILE A 39 -4.57 -0.14 -2.45
CA ILE A 39 -3.37 0.49 -3.00
C ILE A 39 -3.47 2.02 -2.87
N PRO A 40 -2.35 2.76 -2.94
CA PRO A 40 -2.40 4.21 -3.04
C PRO A 40 -3.23 4.67 -4.25
N ALA A 41 -4.09 5.68 -4.05
CA ALA A 41 -4.94 6.23 -5.10
C ALA A 41 -4.18 7.17 -6.07
N LYS A 42 -2.98 7.61 -5.70
CA LYS A 42 -2.17 8.57 -6.47
C LYS A 42 -0.94 7.89 -7.08
N GLY A 43 -0.65 8.19 -8.35
CA GLY A 43 0.67 8.01 -8.96
C GLY A 43 0.65 7.32 -10.32
N LEU A 44 -0.19 6.29 -10.49
CA LEU A 44 -0.49 5.67 -11.78
C LEU A 44 -1.95 5.91 -12.14
N SER A 45 -2.26 5.93 -13.44
CA SER A 45 -3.65 6.04 -13.91
C SER A 45 -4.38 4.70 -13.78
N ASP A 46 -5.70 4.75 -13.75
CA ASP A 46 -6.57 3.57 -13.70
C ASP A 46 -6.35 2.65 -14.90
N GLU A 47 -6.09 3.22 -16.08
CA GLU A 47 -5.78 2.47 -17.30
C GLU A 47 -4.49 1.69 -17.14
N ALA A 48 -3.40 2.33 -16.69
CA ALA A 48 -2.11 1.67 -16.49
C ALA A 48 -2.19 0.53 -15.47
N LEU A 49 -2.95 0.72 -14.38
CA LEU A 49 -3.16 -0.32 -13.37
C LEU A 49 -4.00 -1.48 -13.90
N THR A 50 -5.04 -1.18 -14.68
CA THR A 50 -5.90 -2.20 -15.31
C THR A 50 -5.12 -3.00 -16.37
N GLU A 51 -4.26 -2.35 -17.15
CA GLU A 51 -3.37 -3.00 -18.11
C GLU A 51 -2.37 -3.95 -17.44
N LEU A 52 -1.91 -3.61 -16.22
CA LEU A 52 -1.09 -4.51 -15.39
C LEU A 52 -1.91 -5.68 -14.79
N GLY A 53 -3.24 -5.67 -14.93
CA GLY A 53 -4.15 -6.71 -14.47
C GLY A 53 -4.73 -6.49 -13.08
N PHE A 54 -4.64 -5.28 -12.52
CA PHE A 54 -5.32 -4.96 -11.27
C PHE A 54 -6.83 -4.92 -11.47
N THR A 55 -7.57 -5.36 -10.45
CA THR A 55 -9.00 -5.07 -10.34
C THR A 55 -9.16 -3.88 -9.40
N LEU A 56 -9.67 -2.75 -9.91
CA LEU A 56 -9.81 -1.52 -9.15
C LEU A 56 -11.23 -1.36 -8.59
N GLY A 57 -11.31 -0.96 -7.33
CA GLY A 57 -12.53 -0.53 -6.65
C GLY A 57 -12.51 0.99 -6.36
N PRO A 58 -13.48 1.46 -5.56
CA PRO A 58 -13.61 2.87 -5.22
C PRO A 58 -12.45 3.37 -4.36
N VAL A 59 -12.21 4.68 -4.44
CA VAL A 59 -11.38 5.41 -3.46
C VAL A 59 -12.12 5.39 -2.11
N ASP A 60 -11.39 5.13 -1.03
CA ASP A 60 -11.96 5.09 0.30
C ASP A 60 -12.44 6.50 0.70
N PRO A 61 -13.74 6.69 1.05
CA PRO A 61 -14.26 8.00 1.41
C PRO A 61 -13.76 8.51 2.77
N VAL A 62 -13.25 7.64 3.64
CA VAL A 62 -12.67 7.96 4.95
C VAL A 62 -11.18 8.23 4.83
N ASP A 63 -10.48 7.50 3.95
CA ASP A 63 -9.05 7.66 3.70
C ASP A 63 -8.73 7.79 2.20
N PRO A 64 -8.87 8.98 1.60
CA PRO A 64 -8.77 9.19 0.16
C PRO A 64 -7.34 8.98 -0.40
N LEU A 65 -6.36 8.71 0.47
CA LEU A 65 -5.02 8.28 0.06
C LEU A 65 -5.03 6.88 -0.56
N PHE A 66 -6.03 6.07 -0.25
CA PHE A 66 -6.13 4.69 -0.67
C PHE A 66 -7.41 4.42 -1.44
N ARG A 67 -7.35 3.37 -2.25
CA ARG A 67 -8.51 2.80 -2.95
C ARG A 67 -8.49 1.30 -2.84
N GLU A 68 -9.67 0.71 -2.94
CA GLU A 68 -9.80 -0.74 -3.09
C GLU A 68 -9.10 -1.19 -4.38
N ALA A 69 -8.28 -2.24 -4.29
CA ALA A 69 -7.73 -2.93 -5.44
C ALA A 69 -7.24 -4.35 -5.08
N THR A 70 -7.46 -5.28 -6.00
CA THR A 70 -6.90 -6.63 -5.91
C THR A 70 -5.70 -6.75 -6.84
N LEU A 71 -4.61 -7.34 -6.35
CA LEU A 71 -3.43 -7.63 -7.16
C LEU A 71 -3.75 -8.70 -8.22
N PRO A 72 -3.06 -8.68 -9.37
CA PRO A 72 -3.14 -9.77 -10.33
C PRO A 72 -2.72 -11.10 -9.68
N ARG A 73 -3.32 -12.21 -10.14
CA ARG A 73 -3.07 -13.54 -9.56
C ARG A 73 -1.57 -13.88 -9.55
N GLY A 74 -1.08 -14.30 -8.38
CA GLY A 74 0.32 -14.72 -8.18
C GLY A 74 1.30 -13.56 -7.96
N TRP A 75 0.83 -12.32 -7.96
CA TRP A 75 1.63 -11.18 -7.53
C TRP A 75 1.72 -11.12 -6.02
N GLN A 76 2.80 -10.54 -5.50
CA GLN A 76 3.09 -10.50 -4.08
C GLN A 76 3.59 -9.13 -3.65
N ARG A 77 3.21 -8.72 -2.45
CA ARG A 77 3.80 -7.56 -1.77
C ARG A 77 4.93 -8.01 -0.85
N ARG A 78 6.00 -7.23 -0.75
CA ARG A 78 7.10 -7.46 0.21
C ARG A 78 7.57 -6.13 0.76
N LEU A 79 7.99 -6.13 2.02
CA LEU A 79 8.63 -4.95 2.61
C LEU A 79 9.90 -4.60 1.83
N ASP A 80 10.15 -3.31 1.62
CA ASP A 80 11.44 -2.84 1.12
C ASP A 80 12.46 -2.83 2.27
N PRO A 81 13.57 -3.60 2.20
CA PRO A 81 14.60 -3.55 3.23
C PRO A 81 15.38 -2.23 3.24
N GLU A 82 15.36 -1.46 2.15
CA GLU A 82 16.14 -0.22 1.98
C GLU A 82 15.32 1.05 2.30
N ASP A 83 13.99 0.93 2.41
CA ASP A 83 13.09 2.06 2.70
C ASP A 83 11.93 1.65 3.62
N SER A 84 11.89 2.26 4.81
CA SER A 84 10.88 2.01 5.85
C SER A 84 9.47 2.47 5.47
N ARG A 85 9.31 3.20 4.36
CA ARG A 85 8.03 3.71 3.85
C ARG A 85 7.55 2.98 2.61
N SER A 86 8.35 2.07 2.05
CA SER A 86 8.05 1.42 0.78
C SER A 86 7.68 -0.06 0.92
N VAL A 87 6.68 -0.48 0.16
CA VAL A 87 6.34 -1.87 -0.15
C VAL A 87 6.60 -2.11 -1.62
N LEU A 88 7.31 -3.19 -1.94
CA LEU A 88 7.61 -3.60 -3.30
C LEU A 88 6.59 -4.64 -3.76
N VAL A 89 6.08 -4.48 -4.99
CA VAL A 89 5.17 -5.43 -5.61
C VAL A 89 5.92 -6.21 -6.68
N TYR A 90 5.84 -7.53 -6.57
CA TYR A 90 6.46 -8.48 -7.46
C TYR A 90 5.42 -9.21 -8.28
N ASP A 91 5.69 -9.45 -9.55
CA ASP A 91 4.85 -10.30 -10.38
C ASP A 91 5.05 -11.80 -10.05
N ARG A 92 4.27 -12.65 -10.72
CA ARG A 92 4.37 -14.12 -10.60
C ARG A 92 5.75 -14.70 -10.94
N ALA A 93 6.56 -13.98 -11.71
CA ALA A 93 7.91 -14.38 -12.10
C ALA A 93 8.97 -13.85 -11.11
N GLY A 94 8.55 -13.18 -10.04
CA GLY A 94 9.44 -12.59 -9.05
C GLY A 94 10.11 -11.31 -9.52
N GLN A 95 9.63 -10.66 -10.58
CA GLN A 95 10.14 -9.37 -11.04
C GLN A 95 9.48 -8.23 -10.28
N ARG A 96 10.27 -7.25 -9.85
CA ARG A 96 9.75 -6.01 -9.26
C ARG A 96 9.00 -5.25 -10.35
N ARG A 97 7.77 -4.86 -10.06
CA ARG A 97 6.92 -4.10 -11.00
C ARG A 97 6.55 -2.74 -10.46
N LEU A 98 6.25 -2.67 -9.17
CA LEU A 98 5.73 -1.46 -8.55
C LEU A 98 6.37 -1.23 -7.18
N ARG A 99 6.35 0.03 -6.79
CA ARG A 99 6.64 0.50 -5.43
C ARG A 99 5.41 1.22 -4.91
N LEU A 100 4.95 0.83 -3.71
CA LEU A 100 3.92 1.53 -2.94
C LEU A 100 4.64 2.26 -1.82
N TRP A 101 4.62 3.58 -1.84
CA TRP A 101 5.22 4.40 -0.81
C TRP A 101 4.12 4.98 0.09
N TYR A 102 4.30 4.92 1.40
CA TYR A 102 3.36 5.44 2.38
C TYR A 102 4.07 6.11 3.56
N LYS A 103 3.69 7.36 3.83
CA LYS A 103 4.08 8.13 5.00
C LYS A 103 2.90 8.19 5.96
N ALA A 104 3.04 7.54 7.12
CA ALA A 104 1.98 7.42 8.13
C ALA A 104 1.97 8.57 9.16
N ALA A 105 2.83 9.57 9.00
CA ALA A 105 2.93 10.68 9.94
C ALA A 105 1.59 11.45 10.04
N PRO A 106 1.03 11.65 11.25
CA PRO A 106 -0.34 12.14 11.44
C PRO A 106 -0.58 13.56 10.89
N TYR A 107 0.47 14.37 10.79
CA TYR A 107 0.43 15.76 10.34
C TYR A 107 0.65 15.93 8.84
N ASP A 108 1.13 14.90 8.13
CA ASP A 108 1.48 14.98 6.71
C ASP A 108 1.49 13.56 6.11
N ARG A 109 0.32 12.92 6.09
CA ARG A 109 0.12 11.60 5.50
C ARG A 109 0.13 11.71 3.98
N ASP A 110 0.83 10.81 3.31
CA ASP A 110 0.83 10.72 1.85
C ASP A 110 1.09 9.28 1.39
N ALA A 111 0.49 8.89 0.28
CA ALA A 111 0.59 7.55 -0.29
C ALA A 111 0.71 7.64 -1.81
N ARG A 112 1.66 6.90 -2.41
CA ARG A 112 1.92 6.92 -3.85
C ARG A 112 2.26 5.55 -4.41
N ILE A 113 1.81 5.27 -5.63
CA ILE A 113 2.18 4.10 -6.43
C ILE A 113 3.04 4.54 -7.62
N SER A 114 4.12 3.82 -7.89
CA SER A 114 4.99 4.09 -9.05
C SER A 114 5.50 2.79 -9.66
N ILE A 115 5.82 2.82 -10.96
CA ILE A 115 6.51 1.72 -11.63
C ILE A 115 7.94 1.63 -11.11
N GLU A 116 8.38 0.41 -10.80
CA GLU A 116 9.78 0.10 -10.53
C GLU A 116 10.35 -0.45 -11.83
N TYR A 117 11.06 0.40 -12.56
CA TYR A 117 11.76 -0.01 -13.78
C TYR A 117 13.21 -0.32 -13.40
N ARG A 118 13.52 -1.60 -13.21
CA ARG A 118 14.90 -2.07 -13.34
C ARG A 118 15.05 -2.71 -14.73
N PRO A 119 15.89 -2.14 -15.61
CA PRO A 119 16.24 -2.80 -16.87
C PRO A 119 16.95 -4.12 -16.64
#